data_AF-A0A916A8K9-F1
#
_entry.id   AF-A0A916A8K9-F1
#
_cell.length_a   1.000
_cell.length_b   1.000
_cell.length_c   1.000
_cell.angle_alpha   90.00
_cell.angle_beta   90.00
_cell.angle_gamma   90.00
#
_symmetry.space_group_name_H-M   'P 1'
#
loop_
_entity.id
_entity.type
_entity.pdbx_description
1 polymer ?
#
loop_
_entity_poly.entity_id
_entity_poly.type
_entity_poly.pdbx_seq_one_letter_code
_entity_poly.pdbx_strand_id
1 'polypeptide(L)' 'MDESNLYLVRVWSAGPRFRATARRVDDDATQLFAAPDELLHFLSKPATQAELPAPQGQPQSNGTTGGTPCASI' A
#
# COMPACT_ATOMS: atom_id res chain seq x y z
N MET A 1 -13.42 -23.95 -2.08
CA MET A 1 -12.91 -23.58 -3.42
C MET A 1 -11.80 -22.60 -3.16
N ASP A 2 -10.55 -22.95 -3.50
CA ASP A 2 -9.48 -21.95 -3.57
C ASP A 2 -9.88 -20.97 -4.68
N GLU A 3 -10.16 -19.73 -4.31
CA GLU A 3 -10.37 -18.66 -5.28
C GLU A 3 -9.03 -18.36 -5.95
N SER A 4 -8.91 -18.74 -7.22
CA SER A 4 -7.79 -18.35 -8.07
C SER A 4 -7.78 -16.83 -8.20
N ASN A 5 -6.67 -16.19 -7.84
CA ASN A 5 -6.50 -14.75 -7.99
C ASN A 5 -5.70 -14.45 -9.25
N LEU A 6 -6.25 -13.63 -10.14
CA LEU A 6 -5.56 -13.20 -11.36
C LEU A 6 -4.89 -11.84 -11.14
N TYR A 7 -3.63 -11.71 -11.55
CA TYR A 7 -2.85 -10.49 -11.42
C TYR A 7 -2.31 -10.03 -12.78
N LEU A 8 -2.32 -8.72 -13.01
CA LEU A 8 -1.55 -8.09 -14.07
C LEU A 8 -0.22 -7.61 -13.47
N VAL A 9 0.88 -8.17 -13.96
CA VAL A 9 2.23 -7.83 -13.51
C VAL A 9 3.03 -7.25 -14.67
N ARG A 10 3.60 -6.07 -14.47
CA ARG A 10 4.51 -5.43 -15.41
C ARG A 10 5.89 -5.35 -14.77
N VAL A 11 6.91 -5.91 -15.41
CA VAL A 11 8.29 -5.89 -14.95
C VAL A 11 9.14 -5.15 -15.97
N TRP A 12 10.02 -4.27 -15.50
CA TRP A 12 10.94 -3.52 -16.35
C TRP A 12 12.23 -3.17 -15.62
N SER A 13 13.25 -2.79 -16.38
CA SER A 13 14.49 -2.23 -15.83
C SER A 13 14.55 -0.73 -16.08
N ALA A 14 14.99 0.02 -15.06
CA ALA A 14 15.32 1.44 -15.18
C ALA A 14 16.82 1.60 -14.93
N GLY A 15 17.63 1.39 -15.97
CA GLY A 15 19.08 1.27 -15.86
C GLY A 15 19.49 -0.04 -15.18
N PRO A 16 20.29 -0.02 -14.10
CA PRO A 16 20.62 -1.23 -13.32
C PRO A 16 19.56 -1.59 -12.28
N ARG A 17 18.46 -0.84 -12.18
CA ARG A 17 17.45 -1.00 -11.12
C ARG A 17 16.24 -1.80 -11.62
N PHE A 18 15.88 -2.83 -10.85
CA PHE A 18 14.62 -3.56 -11.01
C PHE A 18 13.42 -2.67 -10.68
N ARG A 19 12.36 -2.79 -11.46
CA ARG A 19 11.05 -2.22 -11.18
C ARG A 19 9.95 -3.17 -11.61
N ALA A 20 8.91 -3.27 -10.79
CA ALA A 20 7.71 -3.96 -11.17
C ALA A 20 6.46 -3.28 -10.62
N THR A 21 5.33 -3.45 -11.29
CA THR A 21 4.01 -3.16 -10.74
C THR A 21 3.15 -4.40 -10.80
N ALA A 22 2.35 -4.65 -9.77
CA ALA A 22 1.31 -5.66 -9.78
C ALA A 22 -0.02 -5.04 -9.35
N ARG A 23 -1.10 -5.51 -9.96
CA ARG A 23 -2.49 -5.25 -9.53
C ARG A 23 -3.32 -6.52 -9.72
N ARG A 24 -4.35 -6.72 -8.90
CA ARG A 24 -5.34 -7.78 -9.18
C ARG A 24 -6.18 -7.36 -10.39
N VAL A 25 -6.75 -8.33 -11.10
CA VAL A 25 -7.62 -8.00 -12.25
C VAL A 25 -8.96 -7.43 -11.79
N ASP A 26 -9.45 -7.88 -10.63
CA ASP A 26 -10.72 -7.43 -10.04
C ASP A 26 -10.58 -6.19 -9.14
N ASP A 27 -9.39 -5.60 -9.05
CA ASP A 27 -9.10 -4.44 -8.20
C ASP A 27 -8.22 -3.42 -8.93
N ASP A 28 -8.48 -2.14 -8.73
CA ASP A 28 -7.75 -1.08 -9.44
C ASP A 28 -6.46 -0.65 -8.70
N ALA A 29 -6.22 -1.13 -7.48
CA ALA A 29 -5.04 -0.76 -6.71
C ALA A 29 -3.78 -1.37 -7.33
N THR A 30 -2.91 -0.49 -7.81
CA THR A 30 -1.61 -0.87 -8.39
C THR A 30 -0.51 -0.63 -7.37
N GLN A 31 0.26 -1.68 -7.08
CA GLN A 31 1.41 -1.61 -6.17
C GLN A 31 2.72 -1.61 -6.97
N LEU A 32 3.66 -0.74 -6.59
CA LEU A 32 5.00 -0.62 -7.17
C LEU A 32 6.01 -1.35 -6.28
N PHE A 33 6.91 -2.11 -6.91
CA PHE A 33 7.97 -2.88 -6.27
C PHE A 33 9.34 -2.42 -6.78
N ALA A 34 10.32 -2.34 -5.87
CA ALA A 34 11.69 -1.95 -6.18
C ALA A 34 12.67 -3.13 -6.12
N ALA A 35 12.27 -4.24 -5.50
CA ALA A 35 13.06 -5.47 -5.42
C ALA A 35 12.28 -6.69 -5.94
N PRO A 36 12.97 -7.67 -6.56
CA PRO A 36 12.34 -8.92 -7.00
C PRO A 36 11.70 -9.71 -5.86
N ASP A 37 12.35 -9.76 -4.70
CA ASP A 37 11.87 -10.51 -3.52
C ASP A 37 10.54 -9.98 -2.97
N GLU A 38 10.35 -8.66 -2.99
CA GLU A 38 9.09 -8.03 -2.56
C GLU A 38 7.92 -8.45 -3.46
N LEU A 39 8.16 -8.50 -4.78
CA LEU A 39 7.15 -8.94 -5.75
C LEU A 39 6.79 -10.41 -5.55
N LEU A 40 7.80 -11.28 -5.38
CA LEU A 40 7.58 -12.71 -5.15
C LEU A 40 6.81 -12.96 -3.85
N HIS A 41 7.18 -12.25 -2.78
CA HIS A 41 6.49 -12.35 -1.50
C HIS A 41 5.03 -11.89 -1.61
N PHE A 42 4.74 -10.83 -2.37
CA PHE A 42 3.38 -10.37 -2.64
C PHE A 42 2.55 -11.43 -3.40
N LEU A 43 3.10 -12.00 -4.48
CA LEU A 43 2.39 -12.99 -5.30
C LEU A 43 2.23 -14.36 -4.61
N SER A 44 3.08 -14.66 -3.63
CA SER A 44 3.04 -15.93 -2.88
C SER A 44 2.05 -15.91 -1.72
N LYS A 45 1.58 -14.73 -1.30
CA LYS A 45 0.58 -14.63 -0.23
C LYS A 45 -0.80 -15.04 -0.77
N PRO A 46 -1.51 -15.96 -0.11
CA PRO A 46 -2.93 -16.15 -0.39
C PRO A 46 -3.65 -14.83 -0.15
N ALA A 47 -4.68 -14.52 -0.95
CA ALA A 47 -5.31 -13.20 -1.05
C ALA A 47 -6.01 -12.66 0.22
N THR A 48 -5.73 -13.22 1.39
CA THR A 48 -6.35 -12.90 2.68
C THR A 48 -5.61 -11.82 3.48
N GLN A 49 -4.66 -11.07 2.89
CA GLN A 49 -4.11 -9.91 3.57
C GLN A 49 -3.62 -8.85 2.59
N ALA A 50 -4.55 -8.07 2.06
CA ALA A 50 -4.25 -6.72 1.58
C ALA A 50 -3.93 -5.85 2.80
N GLU A 51 -2.74 -6.02 3.37
CA GLU A 51 -2.17 -5.00 4.24
C GLU A 51 -1.68 -3.90 3.29
N LEU A 52 -2.57 -2.97 2.95
CA LEU A 52 -2.17 -1.74 2.28
C LEU A 52 -1.04 -1.12 3.13
N PRO A 53 0.08 -0.69 2.53
CA PRO A 53 0.99 0.18 3.25
C PRO A 53 0.19 1.39 3.72
N ALA A 54 0.16 1.62 5.03
CA ALA A 54 -0.60 2.70 5.64
C ALA A 54 -0.31 4.00 4.87
N PRO A 55 -1.34 4.77 4.44
CA PRO A 55 -1.11 6.07 3.84
C PRO A 55 -0.35 6.94 4.86
N GLN A 56 0.91 7.24 4.55
CA GLN A 56 1.69 8.23 5.29
C GLN A 56 1.03 9.60 5.07
N GLY A 57 0.15 9.96 6.01
CA GLY A 57 -0.62 11.20 5.91
C GLY A 57 -1.78 11.26 6.89
N GLN A 58 -1.56 10.96 8.16
CA GLN A 58 -2.51 11.34 9.20
C GLN A 58 -1.80 12.29 10.17
N PRO A 59 -2.04 13.61 10.11
CA PRO A 59 -1.70 14.44 11.25
C PRO A 59 -2.49 13.90 12.45
N GLN A 60 -1.77 13.52 13.52
CA GLN A 60 -2.38 13.25 14.81
C GLN A 60 -3.03 14.55 15.30
N SER A 61 -4.29 14.77 14.96
CA SER A 61 -5.15 15.67 15.72
C SER A 61 -5.46 14.97 17.04
N ASN A 62 -4.49 15.00 17.96
CA ASN A 62 -4.74 14.72 19.37
C ASN A 62 -5.69 15.80 19.89
N GLY A 63 -6.98 15.45 19.92
CA GLY A 63 -7.96 16.17 20.73
C GLY A 63 -7.59 16.05 22.20
N THR A 64 -6.80 16.99 22.69
CA THR A 64 -6.62 17.21 24.12
C THR A 64 -7.89 17.87 24.64
N THR A 65 -8.72 17.09 25.29
CA THR A 65 -9.71 17.60 26.25
C THR A 65 -8.98 18.38 27.34
N GLY A 66 -9.24 19.67 27.44
CA GLY A 66 -8.92 20.47 28.63
C GLY A 66 -8.32 21.86 28.33
N GLY A 67 -9.12 22.90 28.59
CA GLY A 67 -8.61 24.24 28.92
C GLY A 67 -9.03 25.38 27.99
N THR A 68 -10.25 25.90 28.14
CA THR A 68 -10.47 27.36 28.06
C THR A 68 -9.74 28.00 29.26
N PRO A 69 -9.05 29.14 29.12
CA PRO A 69 -9.66 30.36 28.61
C PRO A 69 -8.77 31.16 27.63
N CYS A 70 -9.35 31.84 26.64
CA CYS A 70 -8.67 32.99 26.05
C CYS A 70 -9.68 34.09 25.69
N ALA A 71 -9.29 35.31 26.04
CA ALA A 71 -10.13 36.47 26.31
C ALA A 71 -10.78 37.09 25.07
N SER A 72 -11.95 37.68 25.29
CA SER A 72 -12.57 38.67 24.41
C SER A 72 -11.69 39.92 24.29
N ILE A 73 -11.59 40.45 23.07
CA ILE A 73 -11.27 41.85 22.79
C ILE A 73 -12.43 42.37 21.93
#